data_AF-A0A7S0MIN3-F1
#
_entry.id   AF-A0A7S0MIN3-F1
#
_cell.length_a   1.000
_cell.length_b   1.000
_cell.length_c   1.000
_cell.angle_alpha   90.00
_cell.angle_beta   90.00
_cell.angle_gamma   90.00
#
_symmetry.space_group_name_H-M   'P 1'
#
loop_
_entity.id
_entity.type
_entity.pdbx_description
1 polymer ?
#
loop_
_entity_poly.entity_id
_entity_poly.type
_entity_poly.pdbx_seq_one_letter_code
_entity_poly.pdbx_strand_id
1 'polypeptide(L)'
;NRAKFRLTPVDPNTLFKIQQQNLCSPMGRAMRLANRDAAQREQIEQERQFRGFSRPPLFKDISPQLMDFIGESRRNKLTFLAGAMATESFPPDGGLPEVAICGRSNVGKSSIINAVTLSTVARSSDKPGMTQQFNFYLLPRRLTLVDLPGYGFAFADPHKMEAWRLLMDAYMSSRRALKRALLVIDA
;
A
#
# COMPACT_ATOMS: atom_id res chain seq x y z
N ASN A 1 -22.08 -19.26 1.65
CA ASN A 1 -21.08 -19.65 0.62
C ASN A 1 -19.62 -19.56 1.11
N ARG A 2 -19.30 -20.03 2.33
CA ARG A 2 -17.92 -20.03 2.90
C ARG A 2 -16.96 -21.06 2.26
N ALA A 3 -17.46 -21.99 1.44
CA ALA A 3 -16.69 -23.11 0.91
C ALA A 3 -15.92 -22.81 -0.40
N LYS A 4 -16.21 -21.72 -1.11
CA LYS A 4 -15.65 -21.46 -2.46
C LYS A 4 -14.28 -20.78 -2.50
N PHE A 5 -13.74 -20.30 -1.38
CA PHE A 5 -12.48 -19.52 -1.34
C PHE A 5 -11.30 -20.22 -0.66
N ARG A 6 -11.36 -21.55 -0.47
CA ARG A 6 -10.27 -22.35 0.14
C ARG A 6 -9.19 -22.82 -0.83
N LEU A 7 -9.31 -22.55 -2.12
CA LEU A 7 -8.23 -22.83 -3.06
C LEU A 7 -7.22 -21.68 -2.97
N THR A 8 -6.18 -21.87 -2.17
CA THR A 8 -4.95 -21.09 -2.32
C THR A 8 -4.47 -21.22 -3.76
N PRO A 9 -4.10 -20.12 -4.45
CA PRO A 9 -3.67 -20.17 -5.85
C PRO A 9 -2.24 -20.74 -6.01
N VAL A 10 -1.67 -21.29 -4.93
CA VAL A 10 -0.29 -21.71 -4.85
C VAL A 10 -0.25 -23.23 -4.97
N ASP A 11 0.38 -23.71 -6.04
CA ASP A 11 0.58 -25.13 -6.24
C ASP A 11 1.56 -25.70 -5.18
N PRO A 12 1.49 -27.01 -4.89
CA PRO A 12 2.33 -27.64 -3.88
C PRO A 12 3.85 -27.43 -4.07
N ASN A 13 4.34 -27.30 -5.30
CA ASN A 13 5.78 -27.08 -5.54
C ASN A 13 6.18 -25.65 -5.19
N THR A 14 5.31 -24.67 -5.44
CA THR A 14 5.56 -23.28 -5.02
C THR A 14 5.54 -23.15 -3.50
N LEU A 15 4.61 -23.82 -2.83
CA LEU A 15 4.58 -23.91 -1.36
C LEU A 15 5.85 -24.54 -0.78
N PHE A 16 6.35 -25.60 -1.41
CA PHE A 16 7.60 -26.26 -0.99
C PHE A 16 8.82 -25.33 -1.14
N LYS A 17 8.89 -24.56 -2.23
CA LYS A 17 9.96 -23.56 -2.44
C LYS A 17 9.92 -22.44 -1.40
N ILE A 18 8.72 -21.94 -1.07
CA ILE A 18 8.53 -20.91 -0.03
C ILE A 18 9.06 -21.38 1.32
N GLN A 19 8.81 -22.65 1.67
CA GLN A 19 9.27 -23.26 2.92
C GLN A 19 10.79 -23.51 2.92
N GLN A 20 11.34 -24.08 1.86
CA GLN A 20 12.79 -24.33 1.72
C GLN A 20 13.62 -23.04 1.78
N GLN A 21 13.11 -21.96 1.19
CA GLN A 21 13.81 -20.69 1.14
C GLN A 21 13.52 -19.78 2.35
N ASN A 22 12.79 -20.27 3.36
CA ASN A 22 12.37 -19.50 4.54
C ASN A 22 11.70 -18.15 4.20
N LEU A 23 10.97 -18.08 3.07
CA LEU A 23 10.36 -16.84 2.58
C LEU A 23 9.16 -16.40 3.43
N CYS A 24 8.58 -17.31 4.23
CA CYS A 24 7.48 -17.03 5.14
C CYS A 24 7.72 -17.69 6.51
N SER A 25 7.24 -17.06 7.58
CA SER A 25 7.30 -17.62 8.93
C SER A 25 6.02 -18.41 9.25
N PRO A 26 6.13 -19.59 9.92
CA PRO A 26 4.97 -20.32 10.40
C PRO A 26 4.14 -19.47 11.37
N MET A 27 2.81 -19.65 11.36
CA MET A 27 1.85 -18.86 12.13
C MET A 27 2.19 -18.79 13.63
N GLY A 28 2.64 -19.89 14.24
CA GLY A 28 3.06 -19.91 15.65
C GLY A 28 4.36 -19.16 15.95
N ARG A 29 5.24 -18.96 14.96
CA ARG A 29 6.43 -18.10 15.08
C ARG A 29 6.05 -16.64 14.87
N ALA A 30 5.22 -16.35 13.86
CA ALA A 30 4.68 -15.02 13.61
C ALA A 30 3.89 -14.48 14.81
N MET A 31 3.07 -15.30 15.45
CA MET A 31 2.27 -14.91 16.61
C MET A 31 3.11 -14.64 17.87
N ARG A 32 4.19 -15.42 18.08
CA ARG A 32 5.14 -15.16 19.18
C ARG A 32 5.97 -13.89 18.95
N LEU A 33 6.35 -13.61 17.71
CA LEU A 33 7.01 -12.35 17.35
C LEU A 33 6.04 -11.17 17.53
N ALA A 34 4.81 -11.29 17.05
CA ALA A 34 3.78 -10.26 17.22
C ALA A 34 3.44 -9.97 18.70
N ASN A 35 3.39 -11.00 19.55
CA ASN A 35 3.15 -10.82 20.99
C ASN A 35 4.34 -10.19 21.73
N ARG A 36 5.58 -10.52 21.33
CA ARG A 36 6.79 -9.82 21.83
C ARG A 36 6.80 -8.36 21.40
N ASP A 37 6.43 -8.09 20.16
CA ASP A 37 6.33 -6.72 19.63
C ASP A 37 5.19 -5.94 20.30
N ALA A 38 4.10 -6.59 20.70
CA ALA A 38 2.98 -5.96 21.40
C ALA A 38 3.37 -5.41 22.78
N ALA A 39 4.18 -6.14 23.55
CA ALA A 39 4.68 -5.67 24.84
C ALA A 39 5.66 -4.47 24.68
N GLN A 40 6.46 -4.47 23.61
CA GLN A 40 7.29 -3.30 23.27
C GLN A 40 6.45 -2.12 22.74
N ARG A 41 5.31 -2.37 22.11
CA ARG A 41 4.43 -1.31 21.56
C ARG A 41 3.84 -0.42 22.65
N GLU A 42 3.49 -0.94 23.83
CA GLU A 42 2.94 -0.12 24.93
C GLU A 42 3.98 0.86 25.49
N GLN A 43 5.23 0.43 25.67
CA GLN A 43 6.34 1.31 26.08
C GLN A 43 6.69 2.33 25.00
N ILE A 44 6.71 1.90 23.73
CA ILE A 44 6.99 2.78 22.58
C ILE A 44 5.82 3.75 22.35
N GLU A 45 4.56 3.40 22.65
CA GLU A 45 3.39 4.29 22.54
C GLU A 45 3.42 5.41 23.58
N GLN A 46 3.87 5.13 24.80
CA GLN A 46 4.11 6.15 25.83
C GLN A 46 5.25 7.11 25.42
N GLU A 47 6.33 6.60 24.81
CA GLU A 47 7.41 7.46 24.27
C GLU A 47 7.01 8.22 22.99
N ARG A 48 6.12 7.65 22.15
CA ARG A 48 5.57 8.27 20.93
C ARG A 48 4.66 9.46 21.21
N GLN A 49 3.95 9.46 22.33
CA GLN A 49 3.13 10.59 22.75
C GLN A 49 4.00 11.83 23.07
N PHE A 50 5.27 11.60 23.43
CA PHE A 50 6.23 12.64 23.81
C PHE A 50 7.12 13.12 22.63
N ARG A 51 7.34 12.28 21.62
CA ARG A 51 8.10 12.65 20.40
C ARG A 51 7.20 12.43 19.19
N GLY A 52 6.64 13.51 18.63
CA GLY A 52 5.69 13.53 17.51
C GLY A 52 6.19 12.97 16.16
N PHE A 53 6.72 11.75 16.15
CA PHE A 53 7.12 10.98 14.99
C PHE A 53 6.35 9.66 14.94
N SER A 54 5.45 9.56 13.96
CA SER A 54 4.68 8.36 13.65
C SER A 54 5.57 7.30 13.01
N ARG A 55 5.84 6.23 13.77
CA ARG A 55 6.42 4.94 13.37
C ARG A 55 7.87 5.02 12.82
N PRO A 56 8.85 4.30 13.40
CA PRO A 56 10.13 4.10 12.72
C PRO A 56 9.87 3.39 11.38
N PRO A 57 10.64 3.69 10.32
CA PRO A 57 10.50 2.98 9.06
C PRO A 57 10.63 1.47 9.32
N LEU A 58 9.65 0.71 8.83
CA LEU A 58 9.59 -0.76 8.99
C LEU A 58 10.80 -1.47 8.35
N PHE A 59 11.56 -0.77 7.51
CA PHE A 59 12.71 -1.29 6.81
C PHE A 59 13.99 -0.73 7.45
N LYS A 60 14.75 -1.59 8.13
CA LYS A 60 16.03 -1.23 8.76
C LYS A 60 17.14 -0.95 7.75
N ASP A 61 16.97 -1.37 6.50
CA ASP A 61 17.96 -1.25 5.43
C ASP A 61 17.33 -0.60 4.18
N ILE A 62 16.94 0.67 4.30
CA ILE A 62 16.59 1.44 3.11
C ILE A 62 17.88 1.68 2.33
N SER A 63 17.93 1.21 1.08
CA SER A 63 19.13 1.34 0.26
C SER A 63 19.51 2.82 0.09
N PRO A 64 20.80 3.18 0.10
CA PRO A 64 21.25 4.56 -0.13
C PRO A 64 20.67 5.15 -1.43
N GLN A 65 20.51 4.32 -2.46
CA GLN A 65 19.90 4.71 -3.73
C GLN A 65 18.44 5.14 -3.57
N LEU A 66 17.68 4.52 -2.66
CA LEU A 66 16.32 4.94 -2.37
C LEU A 66 16.30 6.29 -1.65
N MET A 67 17.23 6.52 -0.71
CA MET A 67 17.36 7.81 -0.01
C MET A 67 17.72 8.95 -0.98
N ASP A 68 18.65 8.72 -1.91
CA ASP A 68 18.99 9.67 -2.98
C ASP A 68 17.78 9.97 -3.89
N PHE A 69 16.99 8.93 -4.15
CA PHE A 69 15.83 9.02 -5.02
C PHE A 69 14.70 9.83 -4.40
N ILE A 70 14.29 9.51 -3.17
CA ILE A 70 13.25 10.24 -2.43
C ILE A 70 13.73 11.65 -2.02
N GLY A 71 15.05 11.82 -1.89
CA GLY A 71 15.72 13.04 -1.50
C GLY A 71 15.90 13.11 0.01
N GLU A 72 17.14 13.34 0.45
CA GLU A 72 17.51 13.49 1.86
C GLU A 72 16.91 14.75 2.53
N SER A 73 16.42 15.69 1.73
CA SER A 73 16.03 17.02 2.18
C SER A 73 14.56 17.10 2.62
N ARG A 74 14.31 17.83 3.72
CA ARG A 74 12.98 18.23 4.22
C ARG A 74 12.06 18.87 3.16
N ARG A 75 12.60 19.27 2.00
CA ARG A 75 11.89 19.91 0.88
C ARG A 75 11.25 18.94 -0.11
N ASN A 76 11.70 17.68 -0.19
CA ASN A 76 11.16 16.68 -1.13
C ASN A 76 10.13 15.76 -0.45
N LYS A 77 9.16 16.35 0.24
CA LYS A 77 8.11 15.56 0.88
C LYS A 77 7.10 15.09 -0.16
N LEU A 78 6.63 13.86 0.01
CA LEU A 78 5.44 13.38 -0.67
C LEU A 78 4.28 14.34 -0.36
N THR A 79 3.55 14.76 -1.39
CA THR A 79 2.39 15.65 -1.25
C THR A 79 1.15 14.99 -1.82
N PHE A 80 0.01 15.13 -1.15
CA PHE A 80 -1.26 14.68 -1.69
C PHE A 80 -1.69 15.64 -2.81
N LEU A 81 -1.93 15.12 -4.01
CA LEU A 81 -2.40 15.89 -5.16
C LEU A 81 -3.92 15.92 -5.21
N ALA A 82 -4.53 14.74 -5.30
CA ALA A 82 -5.96 14.62 -5.57
C ALA A 82 -6.50 13.25 -5.13
N GLY A 83 -7.77 13.24 -4.75
CA GLY A 83 -8.59 12.04 -4.63
C GLY A 83 -9.59 12.02 -5.78
N ALA A 84 -9.62 10.93 -6.54
CA ALA A 84 -10.44 10.82 -7.75
C ALA A 84 -11.43 9.64 -7.66
N MET A 85 -12.69 9.92 -7.98
CA MET A 85 -13.77 8.93 -8.09
C MET A 85 -14.26 8.72 -9.53
N ALA A 86 -13.76 9.53 -10.46
CA ALA A 86 -14.10 9.46 -11.87
C ALA A 86 -12.90 9.84 -12.73
N THR A 87 -12.89 9.44 -13.99
CA THR A 87 -11.80 9.69 -14.94
C THR A 87 -11.51 11.18 -15.12
N GLU A 88 -12.57 12.00 -15.08
CA GLU A 88 -12.51 13.46 -15.26
C GLU A 88 -11.86 14.15 -14.05
N SER A 89 -11.85 13.48 -12.89
CA SER A 89 -11.23 13.97 -11.66
C SER A 89 -9.75 13.58 -11.52
N PHE A 90 -9.17 12.89 -12.51
CA PHE A 90 -7.74 12.60 -12.50
C PHE A 90 -6.94 13.90 -12.66
N PRO A 91 -5.90 14.12 -11.83
CA PRO A 91 -5.04 15.27 -12.01
C PRO A 91 -4.31 15.17 -13.36
N PRO A 92 -3.84 16.28 -13.94
CA PRO A 92 -2.87 16.22 -15.03
C PRO A 92 -1.65 15.39 -14.61
N ASP A 93 -1.07 14.61 -15.53
CA ASP A 93 0.10 13.78 -15.22
C ASP A 93 1.38 14.61 -14.93
N GLY A 94 1.41 15.88 -15.36
CA GLY A 94 2.54 16.78 -15.18
C GLY A 94 3.81 16.31 -15.90
N GLY A 95 3.69 15.40 -16.88
CA GLY A 95 4.82 14.78 -17.57
C GLY A 95 5.66 13.83 -16.72
N LEU A 96 5.17 13.45 -15.52
CA LEU A 96 5.87 12.53 -14.62
C LEU A 96 5.35 11.10 -14.76
N PRO A 97 6.19 10.08 -14.56
CA PRO A 97 5.73 8.70 -14.53
C PRO A 97 4.84 8.44 -13.31
N GLU A 98 3.79 7.62 -13.49
CA GLU A 98 2.89 7.17 -12.45
C GLU A 98 3.19 5.71 -12.08
N VAL A 99 3.15 5.41 -10.77
CA VAL A 99 3.24 4.05 -10.24
C VAL A 99 2.01 3.79 -9.37
N ALA A 100 1.20 2.83 -9.78
CA ALA A 100 -0.01 2.46 -9.07
C ALA A 100 0.23 1.32 -8.08
N ILE A 101 -0.45 1.33 -6.94
CA ILE A 101 -0.39 0.30 -5.92
C ILE A 101 -1.81 -0.26 -5.73
N CYS A 102 -1.98 -1.55 -6.04
CA CYS A 102 -3.24 -2.29 -5.92
C CYS A 102 -3.10 -3.50 -5.00
N GLY A 103 -4.23 -4.10 -4.61
CA GLY A 103 -4.26 -5.20 -3.65
C GLY A 103 -5.57 -5.24 -2.87
N ARG A 104 -5.77 -6.30 -2.09
CA ARG A 104 -6.98 -6.44 -1.24
C ARG A 104 -7.11 -5.28 -0.24
N SER A 105 -8.31 -5.00 0.25
CA SER A 105 -8.46 -4.10 1.41
C SER A 105 -7.58 -4.59 2.57
N ASN A 106 -6.95 -3.65 3.28
CA ASN A 106 -6.11 -3.89 4.45
C ASN A 106 -4.82 -4.72 4.24
N VAL A 107 -4.39 -4.95 2.99
CA VAL A 107 -3.10 -5.60 2.71
C VAL A 107 -1.87 -4.69 2.94
N GLY A 108 -2.07 -3.43 3.34
CA GLY A 108 -0.97 -2.50 3.65
C GLY A 108 -0.50 -1.59 2.51
N LYS A 109 -1.29 -1.40 1.44
CA LYS A 109 -0.97 -0.50 0.30
C LYS A 109 -0.51 0.90 0.74
N SER A 110 -1.35 1.60 1.49
CA SER A 110 -1.07 2.95 1.99
C SER A 110 0.09 2.95 3.02
N SER A 111 0.27 1.86 3.76
CA SER A 111 1.41 1.68 4.67
C SER A 111 2.73 1.58 3.91
N ILE A 112 2.76 0.87 2.77
CA ILE A 112 3.94 0.78 1.89
C ILE A 112 4.27 2.16 1.31
N ILE A 113 3.28 2.96 0.90
CA ILE A 113 3.51 4.33 0.42
C ILE A 113 4.24 5.16 1.47
N ASN A 114 3.72 5.18 2.69
CA ASN A 114 4.32 5.90 3.81
C ASN A 114 5.72 5.39 4.13
N ALA A 115 5.92 4.07 4.13
CA ALA A 115 7.20 3.46 4.46
C ALA A 115 8.30 3.75 3.41
N VAL A 116 7.96 3.68 2.12
CA VAL A 116 8.91 3.92 1.02
C VAL A 116 9.24 5.40 0.89
N THR A 117 8.30 6.29 1.18
CA THR A 117 8.49 7.74 1.05
C THR A 117 8.86 8.44 2.36
N LEU A 118 9.05 7.66 3.44
CA LEU A 118 9.31 8.17 4.79
C LEU A 118 8.34 9.28 5.19
N SER A 119 7.06 9.09 4.84
CA SER A 119 6.00 10.07 5.02
C SER A 119 4.82 9.49 5.80
N THR A 120 3.89 10.36 6.20
CA THR A 120 2.66 9.99 6.91
C THR A 120 1.41 10.46 6.16
N VAL A 121 1.57 10.82 4.89
CA VAL A 121 0.55 11.52 4.09
C VAL A 121 -0.52 10.55 3.59
N ALA A 122 -0.15 9.29 3.31
CA ALA A 122 -1.11 8.29 2.92
C ALA A 122 -1.90 7.82 4.14
N ARG A 123 -3.23 7.87 4.08
CA ARG A 123 -4.10 7.45 5.19
C ARG A 123 -4.19 5.93 5.20
N SER A 124 -3.40 5.27 6.03
CA SER A 124 -3.59 3.86 6.38
C SER A 124 -4.62 3.74 7.50
N SER A 125 -5.81 3.21 7.23
CA SER A 125 -6.79 2.88 8.27
C SER A 125 -6.93 1.37 8.40
N ASP A 126 -7.04 0.89 9.63
CA ASP A 126 -7.34 -0.51 9.92
C ASP A 126 -8.82 -0.85 9.64
N LYS A 127 -9.68 0.17 9.50
CA LYS A 127 -11.08 -0.01 9.09
C LYS A 127 -11.12 -0.35 7.60
N PRO A 128 -11.62 -1.55 7.22
CA PRO A 128 -11.79 -1.91 5.82
C PRO A 128 -12.59 -0.83 5.07
N GLY A 129 -12.23 -0.53 3.82
CA GLY A 129 -13.06 0.29 2.92
C GLY A 129 -12.95 1.81 3.05
N MET A 130 -11.93 2.33 3.73
CA MET A 130 -11.72 3.78 3.84
C MET A 130 -11.20 4.41 2.53
N THR A 131 -10.35 3.69 1.77
CA THR A 131 -9.89 4.14 0.45
C THR A 131 -10.90 3.70 -0.61
N GLN A 132 -11.88 4.54 -0.91
CA GLN A 132 -12.89 4.34 -1.97
C GLN A 132 -12.57 5.11 -3.25
N GLN A 133 -11.45 5.83 -3.26
CA GLN A 133 -11.05 6.75 -4.32
C GLN A 133 -9.59 6.47 -4.70
N PHE A 134 -9.22 6.85 -5.91
CA PHE A 134 -7.83 6.86 -6.34
C PHE A 134 -7.12 8.02 -5.67
N ASN A 135 -6.09 7.76 -4.87
CA ASN A 135 -5.33 8.83 -4.23
C ASN A 135 -4.00 9.03 -4.94
N PHE A 136 -3.78 10.22 -5.46
CA PHE A 136 -2.56 10.61 -6.15
C PHE A 136 -1.64 11.36 -5.19
N TYR A 137 -0.38 10.93 -5.14
CA TYR A 137 0.65 11.52 -4.31
C TYR A 137 1.85 11.91 -5.17
N LEU A 138 2.20 13.19 -5.19
CA LEU A 138 3.36 13.70 -5.93
C LEU A 138 4.61 13.57 -5.09
N LEU A 139 5.60 12.87 -5.63
CA LEU A 139 6.99 12.99 -5.22
C LEU A 139 7.66 14.01 -6.16
N PRO A 140 7.97 15.23 -5.68
CA PRO A 140 8.35 16.36 -6.54
C PRO A 140 9.48 16.02 -7.52
N ARG A 141 9.26 16.34 -8.81
CA ARG A 141 10.22 16.13 -9.91
C ARG A 141 10.67 14.67 -10.14
N ARG A 142 10.01 13.69 -9.50
CA ARG A 142 10.35 12.27 -9.62
C ARG A 142 9.23 11.48 -10.27
N LEU A 143 8.10 11.34 -9.58
CA LEU A 143 6.98 10.50 -10.01
C LEU A 143 5.70 10.82 -9.21
N THR A 144 4.59 10.25 -9.66
CA THR A 144 3.33 10.26 -8.92
C THR A 144 3.00 8.83 -8.46
N LEU A 145 2.81 8.65 -7.16
CA LEU A 145 2.33 7.38 -6.57
C LEU A 145 0.81 7.41 -6.54
N VAL A 146 0.18 6.32 -6.95
CA VAL A 146 -1.28 6.21 -6.97
C VAL A 146 -1.73 5.04 -6.08
N ASP A 147 -2.39 5.36 -4.97
CA ASP A 147 -3.02 4.35 -4.12
C ASP A 147 -4.39 4.01 -4.68
N LEU A 148 -4.53 2.78 -5.16
CA LEU A 148 -5.79 2.29 -5.70
C LEU A 148 -6.68 1.77 -4.56
N PRO A 149 -8.01 1.88 -4.70
CA PRO A 149 -8.92 1.28 -3.73
C PRO A 149 -8.65 -0.21 -3.57
N GLY A 150 -8.83 -0.73 -2.36
CA GLY A 150 -8.62 -2.16 -2.13
C GLY A 150 -9.78 -3.00 -2.66
N TYR A 151 -9.51 -4.03 -3.46
CA TYR A 151 -10.57 -4.99 -3.85
C TYR A 151 -10.95 -5.90 -2.68
N GLY A 152 -12.07 -6.62 -2.81
CA GLY A 152 -12.52 -7.60 -1.83
C GLY A 152 -13.34 -7.04 -0.67
N PHE A 153 -13.92 -5.84 -0.82
CA PHE A 153 -14.91 -5.33 0.11
C PHE A 153 -16.22 -6.12 -0.04
N ALA A 154 -16.47 -7.05 0.89
CA ALA A 154 -17.59 -7.99 0.84
C ALA A 154 -18.98 -7.33 1.03
N PHE A 155 -19.05 -6.01 1.17
CA PHE A 155 -20.27 -5.27 1.53
C PHE A 155 -20.49 -3.99 0.71
N ALA A 156 -19.83 -3.84 -0.44
CA ALA A 156 -20.06 -2.69 -1.31
C ALA A 156 -21.30 -2.93 -2.19
N ASP A 157 -22.05 -1.85 -2.44
CA ASP A 157 -23.16 -1.84 -3.40
C ASP A 157 -22.65 -2.32 -4.79
N PRO A 158 -23.33 -3.26 -5.46
CA PRO A 158 -22.96 -3.73 -6.79
C PRO A 158 -22.71 -2.59 -7.80
N HIS A 159 -23.48 -1.51 -7.73
CA HIS A 159 -23.29 -0.36 -8.62
C HIS A 159 -21.97 0.36 -8.35
N LYS A 160 -21.54 0.46 -7.08
CA LYS A 160 -20.24 1.04 -6.72
C LYS A 160 -19.09 0.15 -7.14
N MET A 161 -19.26 -1.17 -7.05
CA MET A 161 -18.26 -2.12 -7.52
C MET A 161 -18.05 -2.02 -9.03
N GLU A 162 -19.14 -1.90 -9.81
CA GLU A 162 -19.03 -1.75 -11.26
C GLU A 162 -18.44 -0.40 -11.66
N ALA A 163 -18.87 0.70 -11.04
CA ALA A 163 -18.28 2.01 -11.29
C ALA A 163 -16.76 2.02 -11.00
N TRP A 164 -16.37 1.35 -9.92
CA TRP A 164 -14.96 1.19 -9.56
C TRP A 164 -14.18 0.32 -10.57
N ARG A 165 -14.79 -0.77 -11.04
CA ARG A 165 -14.22 -1.63 -12.09
C ARG A 165 -13.97 -0.85 -13.37
N LEU A 166 -14.96 -0.09 -13.84
CA LEU A 166 -14.85 0.75 -15.03
C LEU A 166 -13.77 1.83 -14.87
N LEU A 167 -13.70 2.47 -13.71
CA LEU A 167 -12.66 3.47 -13.42
C LEU A 167 -11.26 2.85 -13.43
N MET A 168 -11.11 1.65 -12.86
CA MET A 168 -9.84 0.92 -12.87
C MET A 168 -9.44 0.48 -14.27
N ASP A 169 -10.37 -0.06 -15.06
CA ASP A 169 -10.13 -0.41 -16.45
C ASP A 169 -9.70 0.82 -17.27
N ALA A 170 -10.41 1.95 -17.11
CA ALA A 170 -10.07 3.19 -17.77
C ALA A 170 -8.67 3.71 -17.37
N TYR A 171 -8.35 3.69 -16.07
CA TYR A 171 -7.03 4.12 -15.60
C TYR A 171 -5.91 3.22 -16.15
N MET A 172 -6.07 1.89 -16.07
CA MET A 172 -5.04 0.95 -16.51
C MET A 172 -4.83 0.96 -18.03
N SER A 173 -5.89 1.21 -18.81
CA SER A 173 -5.84 1.16 -20.27
C SER A 173 -5.46 2.49 -20.93
N SER A 174 -5.91 3.62 -20.38
CA SER A 174 -5.81 4.93 -21.06
C SER A 174 -4.72 5.84 -20.49
N ARG A 175 -4.29 5.63 -19.24
CA ARG A 175 -3.38 6.55 -18.55
C ARG A 175 -1.93 6.36 -19.02
N ARG A 176 -1.51 7.15 -20.01
CA ARG A 176 -0.14 7.07 -20.61
C ARG A 176 0.99 7.26 -19.59
N ALA A 177 0.74 8.03 -18.53
CA ALA A 177 1.70 8.28 -17.47
C ALA A 177 1.96 7.03 -16.61
N LEU A 178 1.01 6.10 -16.51
CA LEU A 178 1.15 4.86 -15.75
C LEU A 178 2.26 4.00 -16.36
N LYS A 179 3.35 3.82 -15.61
CA LYS A 179 4.50 3.01 -16.04
C LYS A 179 4.59 1.67 -15.34
N ARG A 180 4.07 1.55 -14.12
CA ARG A 180 4.03 0.28 -13.37
C ARG A 180 2.82 0.21 -12.45
N ALA A 181 2.32 -1.02 -12.24
CA ALA A 181 1.38 -1.35 -11.19
C ALA A 181 2.02 -2.37 -10.24
N LEU A 182 1.92 -2.13 -8.93
CA LEU A 182 2.42 -2.98 -7.86
C LEU A 182 1.24 -3.66 -7.17
N LEU A 183 1.13 -4.97 -7.32
CA LEU A 183 0.11 -5.78 -6.65
C LEU A 183 0.64 -6.25 -5.30
N VAL A 184 0.00 -5.79 -4.22
CA VAL A 184 0.31 -6.18 -2.85
C VAL A 184 -0.60 -7.32 -2.43
N ILE A 185 0.01 -8.42 -1.99
CA ILE A 185 -0.66 -9.66 -1.59
C ILE A 185 -0.24 -9.98 -0.16
N ASP A 186 -1.21 -10.42 0.66
CA ASP A 186 -0.97 -10.86 2.04
C ASP A 186 -0.33 -12.25 2.03
N ALA A 187 0.52 -12.54 3.02
CA ALA A 187 1.30 -13.79 3.11
C ALA A 187 0.51 -14.97 3.70
#